data_AF-A0A6I9YT45-F1
#
_entry.id   AF-A0A6I9YT45-F1
#
_cell.length_a   1.000
_cell.length_b   1.000
_cell.length_c   1.000
_cell.angle_alpha   90.00
_cell.angle_beta   90.00
_cell.angle_gamma   90.00
#
_symmetry.space_group_name_H-M   'P 1'
#
loop_
_entity.id
_entity.type
_entity.pdbx_description
1 polymer ?
#
loop_
_entity_poly.entity_id
_entity_poly.type
_entity_poly.pdbx_seq_one_letter_code
_entity_poly.pdbx_strand_id
1 'polypeptide(L)'
;MAVSGAKAVLLSFASLFLLTFHLSAAHRIPDYAEEDEEKQCSRREHPMIYFEDLKPWVSNFTYSGVRDFSQLALDANRNQLIVGARNYLFRLSLYNVSLIQKKRNKAVSSTQLSK
;
A
#
# COMPACT_ATOMS: atom_id res chain seq x y z
N MET A 1 6.46 61.21 -8.78
CA MET A 1 5.58 60.28 -8.02
C MET A 1 6.47 59.38 -7.18
N ALA A 2 6.70 59.74 -5.91
CA ALA A 2 7.50 58.94 -4.99
C ALA A 2 6.61 57.82 -4.42
N VAL A 3 6.81 56.59 -4.90
CA VAL A 3 6.19 55.43 -4.27
C VAL A 3 6.84 55.25 -2.90
N SER A 4 6.09 55.60 -1.86
CA SER A 4 6.55 55.58 -0.48
C SER A 4 6.94 54.16 -0.07
N GLY A 5 8.25 53.93 0.13
CA GLY A 5 8.82 52.64 0.54
C GLY A 5 8.20 52.07 1.83
N ALA A 6 7.56 52.90 2.64
CA ALA A 6 6.81 52.47 3.81
C ALA A 6 5.64 51.52 3.47
N LYS A 7 4.98 51.70 2.32
CA LYS A 7 3.85 50.84 1.91
C LYS A 7 4.30 49.45 1.46
N ALA A 8 5.45 49.35 0.79
CA ALA A 8 6.02 48.07 0.36
C ALA A 8 6.50 47.22 1.54
N VAL A 9 7.07 47.86 2.57
CA VAL A 9 7.50 47.20 3.81
C VAL A 9 6.28 46.67 4.58
N LEU A 10 5.21 47.47 4.72
CA LEU A 10 3.98 47.03 5.39
C LEU A 10 3.28 45.85 4.67
N LEU A 11 3.28 45.85 3.34
CA LEU A 11 2.74 44.74 2.54
C LEU A 11 3.58 43.45 2.69
N SER A 12 4.91 43.59 2.81
CA SER A 12 5.82 42.46 3.07
C SER A 12 5.56 41.83 4.44
N PHE A 13 5.40 42.64 5.49
CA PHE A 13 5.04 42.14 6.81
C PHE A 13 3.68 41.45 6.81
N ALA A 14 2.65 42.06 6.20
CA ALA A 14 1.32 41.46 6.11
C ALA A 14 1.35 40.09 5.40
N SER A 15 2.11 39.96 4.32
CA SER A 15 2.29 38.68 3.62
C SER A 15 3.02 37.64 4.48
N LEU A 16 4.05 38.04 5.22
CA LEU A 16 4.78 37.15 6.11
C LEU A 16 3.89 36.67 7.28
N PHE A 17 3.10 37.58 7.87
CA PHE A 17 2.12 37.23 8.89
C PHE A 17 1.09 36.25 8.35
N LEU A 18 0.49 36.50 7.18
CA LEU A 18 -0.45 35.57 6.55
C LEU A 18 0.18 34.20 6.28
N LEU A 19 1.45 34.15 5.84
CA LEU A 19 2.17 32.90 5.61
C LEU A 19 2.37 32.12 6.92
N THR A 20 2.79 32.80 7.99
CA THR A 20 3.00 32.18 9.31
C THR A 20 1.70 31.68 9.94
N PHE A 21 0.59 32.41 9.77
CA PHE A 21 -0.73 31.97 10.21
C PHE A 21 -1.22 30.75 9.42
N HIS A 22 -1.01 30.72 8.10
CA HIS A 22 -1.33 29.54 7.29
C HIS A 22 -0.48 28.33 7.65
N LEU A 23 0.82 28.52 7.90
CA LEU A 23 1.71 27.42 8.29
C LEU A 23 1.37 26.86 9.67
N SER A 24 0.99 27.74 10.63
CA SER A 24 0.53 27.33 11.95
C SER A 24 -0.85 26.65 11.92
N ALA A 25 -1.79 27.13 11.10
CA ALA A 25 -3.08 26.50 10.91
C ALA A 25 -2.97 25.13 10.21
N ALA A 26 -2.03 25.00 9.26
CA ALA A 26 -1.73 23.71 8.61
C ALA A 26 -1.04 22.71 9.55
N HIS A 27 -0.42 23.16 10.65
CA HIS A 27 0.18 22.29 11.67
C HIS A 27 -0.80 21.81 12.75
N ARG A 28 -2.07 22.29 12.74
CA ARG A 28 -3.12 21.70 13.58
C ARG A 28 -3.66 20.45 12.90
N ILE A 29 -2.90 19.37 13.01
CA ILE A 29 -3.49 18.04 12.96
C ILE A 29 -4.49 17.99 14.13
N PRO A 30 -5.76 17.64 13.91
CA PRO A 30 -6.70 17.46 15.00
C PRO A 30 -6.12 16.42 15.95
N ASP A 31 -5.94 16.82 17.21
CA ASP A 31 -5.52 15.99 18.33
C ASP A 31 -6.62 14.98 18.67
N TYR A 32 -6.81 14.02 17.76
CA TYR A 32 -7.63 12.86 17.96
C TYR A 32 -6.69 11.65 17.75
N ALA A 33 -6.31 11.03 18.87
CA ALA A 33 -5.76 9.67 18.97
C ALA A 33 -4.23 9.44 19.03
N GLU A 34 -3.38 10.42 19.34
CA GLU A 34 -1.94 10.12 19.51
C GLU A 34 -1.61 9.36 20.82
N GLU A 35 -2.41 9.51 21.89
CA GLU A 35 -2.14 8.78 23.15
C GLU A 35 -2.43 7.28 23.10
N ASP A 36 -3.25 6.81 22.15
CA ASP A 36 -3.63 5.40 22.01
C ASP A 36 -2.67 4.64 21.07
N GLU A 37 -2.08 5.31 20.07
CA GLU A 37 -1.17 4.64 19.12
C GLU A 37 0.18 4.25 19.75
N GLU A 38 0.78 5.12 20.59
CA GLU A 38 2.02 4.77 21.32
C GLU A 38 1.82 3.63 22.33
N LYS A 39 0.66 3.59 22.99
CA LYS A 39 0.30 2.51 23.95
C LYS A 39 0.00 1.19 23.24
N GLN A 40 -0.49 1.22 22.01
CA GLN A 40 -0.78 0.01 21.24
C GLN A 40 0.51 -0.68 20.76
N CYS A 41 1.53 0.08 20.36
CA CYS A 41 2.83 -0.46 19.94
C CYS A 41 3.63 -1.12 21.09
N SER A 42 3.40 -0.71 22.35
CA SER A 42 4.06 -1.27 23.54
C SER A 42 3.32 -2.46 24.16
N ARG A 43 2.15 -2.82 23.61
CA ARG A 43 1.34 -3.93 24.07
C ARG A 43 2.00 -5.26 23.69
N ARG A 44 2.25 -6.12 24.68
CA ARG A 44 2.88 -7.44 24.48
C ARG A 44 1.95 -8.46 23.81
N GLU A 45 0.66 -8.16 23.74
CA GLU A 45 -0.37 -9.01 23.16
C GLU A 45 -0.66 -8.54 21.73
N HIS A 46 -0.54 -9.45 20.77
CA HIS A 46 -0.97 -9.17 19.39
C HIS A 46 -2.49 -9.04 19.37
N PRO A 47 -3.05 -8.00 18.71
CA PRO A 47 -4.49 -7.87 18.56
C PRO A 47 -5.02 -9.10 17.80
N MET A 48 -6.05 -9.73 18.37
CA MET A 48 -6.76 -10.81 17.71
C MET A 48 -7.75 -10.19 16.72
N ILE A 49 -7.54 -10.43 15.43
CA ILE A 49 -8.42 -9.95 14.36
C ILE A 49 -9.08 -11.17 13.72
N TYR A 50 -10.41 -11.15 13.57
CA TYR A 50 -11.14 -12.22 12.90
C TYR A 50 -11.14 -12.01 11.39
N PHE A 51 -11.23 -13.11 10.62
CA PHE A 51 -11.24 -13.01 9.16
C PHE A 51 -12.47 -12.26 8.64
N GLU A 52 -13.60 -12.41 9.34
CA GLU A 52 -14.85 -11.70 9.07
C GLU A 52 -14.66 -10.18 9.07
N ASP A 53 -13.83 -9.67 9.98
CA ASP A 53 -13.54 -8.23 10.11
C ASP A 53 -12.68 -7.73 8.93
N LEU A 54 -11.85 -8.62 8.35
CA LEU A 54 -10.98 -8.30 7.21
C LEU A 54 -11.69 -8.39 5.86
N LYS A 55 -12.87 -9.00 5.81
CA LYS A 55 -13.61 -9.28 4.56
C LYS A 55 -13.78 -8.06 3.63
N PRO A 56 -14.04 -6.82 4.11
CA PRO A 56 -14.15 -5.66 3.24
C PRO A 56 -12.84 -5.26 2.54
N TRP A 57 -11.68 -5.66 3.09
CA TRP A 57 -10.36 -5.28 2.60
C TRP A 57 -9.63 -6.41 1.87
N VAL A 58 -10.12 -7.66 1.95
CA VAL A 58 -9.47 -8.82 1.35
C VAL A 58 -10.05 -9.12 -0.04
N SER A 59 -9.19 -9.08 -1.04
CA SER A 59 -9.50 -9.60 -2.38
C SER A 59 -9.07 -11.06 -2.50
N ASN A 60 -9.93 -11.91 -3.06
CA ASN A 60 -9.68 -13.35 -3.19
C ASN A 60 -9.49 -13.75 -4.64
N PHE A 61 -8.49 -14.59 -4.90
CA PHE A 61 -8.25 -15.20 -6.21
C PHE A 61 -8.21 -16.72 -6.07
N THR A 62 -8.94 -17.40 -6.94
CA THR A 62 -8.89 -18.86 -7.09
C THR A 62 -8.93 -19.22 -8.56
N TYR A 63 -8.47 -20.43 -8.89
CA TYR A 63 -8.52 -20.96 -10.24
C TYR A 63 -8.91 -22.43 -10.22
N SER A 64 -9.83 -22.83 -11.09
CA SER A 64 -10.45 -24.17 -11.06
C SER A 64 -9.41 -25.28 -11.21
N GLY A 65 -9.48 -26.27 -10.31
CA GLY A 65 -8.58 -27.42 -10.30
C GLY A 65 -7.13 -27.11 -9.91
N VAL A 66 -6.83 -25.88 -9.46
CA VAL A 66 -5.51 -25.50 -8.98
C VAL A 66 -5.50 -25.41 -7.47
N ARG A 67 -4.41 -25.89 -6.88
CA ARG A 67 -4.16 -25.95 -5.44
C ARG A 67 -2.73 -25.49 -5.16
N ASP A 68 -2.41 -25.35 -3.88
CA ASP A 68 -1.05 -25.14 -3.37
C ASP A 68 -0.41 -23.82 -3.83
N PHE A 69 -1.16 -22.71 -3.71
CA PHE A 69 -0.65 -21.35 -3.90
C PHE A 69 0.37 -21.05 -2.80
N SER A 70 1.66 -21.12 -3.13
CA SER A 70 2.74 -21.17 -2.13
C SER A 70 3.90 -20.23 -2.44
N GLN A 71 4.14 -19.95 -3.72
CA GLN A 71 5.21 -19.06 -4.14
C GLN A 71 4.62 -17.69 -4.44
N LEU A 72 5.17 -16.65 -3.84
CA LEU A 72 4.72 -15.27 -4.02
C LEU A 72 5.92 -14.39 -4.34
N ALA A 73 5.80 -13.59 -5.40
CA ALA A 73 6.76 -12.55 -5.69
C ALA A 73 6.02 -11.24 -6.03
N LEU A 74 6.35 -10.19 -5.29
CA LEU A 74 5.74 -8.88 -5.40
C LEU A 74 6.57 -8.00 -6.36
N ASP A 75 5.93 -7.47 -7.39
CA ASP A 75 6.50 -6.43 -8.26
C ASP A 75 5.69 -5.13 -8.08
N ALA A 76 6.09 -4.33 -7.08
CA ALA A 76 5.43 -3.08 -6.75
C ALA A 76 5.52 -2.05 -7.89
N ASN A 77 6.62 -2.02 -8.63
CA ASN A 77 6.83 -1.08 -9.74
C ASN A 77 5.79 -1.25 -10.85
N ARG A 78 5.33 -2.49 -11.05
CA ARG A 78 4.33 -2.82 -12.06
C ARG A 78 2.95 -3.10 -11.47
N ASN A 79 2.77 -2.87 -10.18
CA ASN A 79 1.55 -3.18 -9.41
C ASN A 79 1.07 -4.63 -9.64
N GLN A 80 1.99 -5.58 -9.50
CA GLN A 80 1.76 -6.99 -9.83
C GLN A 80 2.18 -7.93 -8.72
N LEU A 81 1.45 -9.04 -8.63
CA LEU A 81 1.75 -10.17 -7.78
C LEU A 81 1.92 -11.41 -8.65
N ILE A 82 3.10 -12.01 -8.63
CA ILE A 82 3.37 -13.30 -9.26
C ILE A 82 3.08 -14.39 -8.23
N VAL A 83 2.22 -15.35 -8.59
CA VAL A 83 1.83 -16.46 -7.71
C VAL A 83 2.14 -17.79 -8.38
N GLY A 84 2.99 -18.59 -7.75
CA GLY A 84 3.22 -19.99 -8.13
C GLY A 84 2.28 -20.93 -7.37
N ALA A 85 1.68 -21.83 -8.13
CA ALA A 85 0.82 -22.90 -7.64
C ALA A 85 1.21 -24.23 -8.29
N ARG A 86 0.60 -25.32 -7.87
CA ARG A 86 0.91 -26.64 -8.44
C ARG A 86 0.65 -26.66 -9.95
N ASN A 87 1.72 -26.80 -10.74
CA ASN A 87 1.72 -26.80 -12.21
C ASN A 87 1.30 -25.48 -12.88
N TYR A 88 1.19 -24.37 -12.14
CA TYR A 88 0.79 -23.09 -12.71
C TYR A 88 1.61 -21.92 -12.15
N LEU A 89 1.77 -20.91 -13.00
CA LEU A 89 2.26 -19.60 -12.65
C LEU A 89 1.21 -18.57 -13.05
N PHE A 90 0.85 -17.70 -12.12
CA PHE A 90 -0.10 -16.63 -12.32
C PHE A 90 0.58 -15.27 -12.16
N ARG A 91 0.08 -14.30 -12.92
CA ARG A 91 0.37 -12.89 -12.74
C ARG A 91 -0.94 -12.21 -12.43
N LEU A 92 -1.00 -11.60 -11.26
CA LEU A 92 -2.18 -10.96 -10.72
C LEU A 92 -1.93 -9.46 -10.57
N SER A 93 -3.00 -8.66 -10.64
CA SER A 93 -2.94 -7.25 -10.26
C SER A 93 -2.80 -7.14 -8.75
N LEU A 94 -1.87 -6.29 -8.27
CA LEU A 94 -1.71 -6.07 -6.84
C LEU A 94 -2.87 -5.27 -6.22
N TYR A 95 -3.64 -4.53 -7.04
CA TYR A 95 -4.76 -3.71 -6.56
C TYR A 95 -5.95 -4.54 -6.04
N ASN A 96 -6.27 -5.64 -6.71
CA ASN A 96 -7.47 -6.44 -6.43
C ASN A 96 -7.27 -7.94 -6.67
N VAL A 97 -6.03 -8.39 -6.84
CA VAL A 97 -5.67 -9.80 -7.05
C VAL A 97 -6.34 -10.41 -8.30
N SER A 98 -6.78 -9.57 -9.25
CA SER A 98 -7.38 -10.04 -10.51
C SER A 98 -6.34 -10.65 -11.45
N LEU A 99 -6.76 -11.62 -12.26
CA LEU A 99 -5.87 -12.34 -13.18
C LEU A 99 -5.45 -11.47 -14.36
N ILE A 100 -4.14 -11.28 -14.52
CA ILE A 100 -3.54 -10.68 -15.72
C ILE A 100 -3.09 -11.78 -16.69
N GLN A 101 -2.40 -12.81 -16.18
CA GLN A 101 -1.87 -13.89 -17.01
C GLN A 101 -1.80 -15.22 -16.25
N LYS A 102 -1.93 -16.32 -16.99
CA LYS A 102 -1.68 -17.69 -16.50
C LYS A 102 -0.73 -18.45 -17.42
N LYS A 103 0.12 -19.28 -16.84
CA LYS A 103 0.99 -20.22 -17.56
C LYS A 103 0.95 -21.57 -16.86
N ARG A 104 0.73 -22.65 -17.61
CA ARG A 104 0.86 -24.02 -17.10
C ARG A 104 2.29 -24.49 -17.28
N ASN A 105 2.89 -25.02 -16.22
CA ASN A 105 4.21 -25.63 -16.29
C ASN A 105 4.04 -27.06 -16.81
N LYS A 106 4.78 -27.44 -17.85
CA LYS A 106 4.84 -28.86 -18.26
C LYS A 106 5.59 -29.61 -17.17
N ALA A 107 4.99 -30.67 -16.64
CA ALA A 107 5.74 -31.62 -15.84
C ALA A 107 6.86 -32.19 -16.73
N VAL A 108 8.10 -32.15 -16.25
CA VAL A 108 9.19 -32.86 -16.90
C VAL A 108 8.87 -34.34 -16.75
N SER A 109 8.51 -35.01 -17.84
CA SER A 109 8.31 -36.46 -17.83
C SER A 109 9.67 -37.10 -17.56
N SER A 110 9.82 -37.73 -16.39
CA SER A 110 11.02 -38.44 -15.96
C SER A 110 11.40 -39.66 -16.82
N THR A 111 10.75 -39.85 -17.96
CA THR A 111 10.96 -40.95 -18.92
C THR A 111 12.12 -40.73 -19.89
N GLN A 112 12.85 -39.61 -19.81
CA GLN A 112 13.95 -39.28 -20.73
C GLN A 112 15.37 -39.38 -20.13
N LEU A 113 15.53 -39.93 -18.91
CA LEU A 113 16.84 -40.13 -18.28
C LEU A 113 17.33 -41.59 -18.30
N SER A 114 16.87 -42.37 -19.28
CA SER A 114 17.38 -43.71 -19.55
C SER A 114 17.53 -43.91 -21.06
N LYS A 115 18.58 -43.34 -21.64
CA LYS A 115 19.09 -43.77 -22.93
C LYS A 115 20.60 -43.67 -22.94
#